data_AF-A0A7S6MHQ8-F1
#
_entry.id   AF-A0A7S6MHQ8-F1
#
_cell.length_a   1.000
_cell.length_b   1.000
_cell.length_c   1.000
_cell.angle_alpha   90.00
_cell.angle_beta   90.00
_cell.angle_gamma   90.00
#
_symmetry.space_group_name_H-M   'P 1'
#
loop_
_entity.id
_entity.type
_entity.pdbx_description
1 polymer ?
#
loop_
_entity_poly.entity_id
_entity_poly.type
_entity_poly.pdbx_seq_one_letter_code
_entity_poly.pdbx_strand_id
1 'polypeptide(L)'
;MVDYEAIGRYHTALKEARALVSKRNMILVRADGVLKHATEQKPLDAQFIGRRCNFDALHNLLSEAKSVNDELMALVDEVNSLAPLADEAEVKLA
;
A
#
# COMPACT_ATOMS: atom_id res chain seq x y z
N MET A 1 -16.10 28.93 -12.12
CA MET A 1 -16.58 29.18 -10.74
C MET A 1 -16.02 28.05 -9.93
N VAL A 2 -15.21 28.34 -8.91
CA VAL A 2 -14.54 27.30 -8.11
C VAL A 2 -15.59 26.57 -7.28
N ASP A 3 -15.63 25.24 -7.39
CA ASP A 3 -16.50 24.41 -6.57
C ASP A 3 -15.82 24.09 -5.24
N TYR A 4 -16.16 24.86 -4.21
CA TYR A 4 -15.60 24.69 -2.87
C TYR A 4 -15.96 23.33 -2.24
N GLU A 5 -17.07 22.70 -2.64
CA GLU A 5 -17.40 21.36 -2.20
C GLU A 5 -16.47 20.33 -2.86
N ALA A 6 -16.21 20.49 -4.15
CA ALA A 6 -15.24 19.66 -4.88
C ALA A 6 -13.82 19.78 -4.28
N ILE A 7 -13.39 20.98 -3.88
CA ILE A 7 -12.10 21.19 -3.18
C ILE A 7 -12.05 20.41 -1.87
N GLY A 8 -13.10 20.52 -1.05
CA GLY A 8 -13.18 19.83 0.24
C GLY A 8 -13.12 18.30 0.09
N ARG A 9 -13.84 17.77 -0.90
CA ARG A 9 -13.83 16.35 -1.24
C ARG A 9 -12.47 15.90 -1.79
N TYR A 10 -11.88 16.70 -2.68
CA TYR A 10 -10.56 16.44 -3.27
C TYR A 10 -9.50 16.28 -2.16
N HIS A 11 -9.42 17.22 -1.22
CA HIS A 11 -8.44 17.13 -0.13
C HIS A 11 -8.70 15.98 0.84
N THR A 12 -9.97 15.64 1.09
CA THR A 12 -10.34 14.48 1.92
C THR A 12 -9.86 13.18 1.28
N ALA A 13 -10.23 12.97 0.00
CA ALA A 13 -9.80 11.80 -0.76
C ALA A 13 -8.26 11.75 -0.90
N LEU A 14 -7.60 12.88 -1.14
CA LEU A 14 -6.14 12.94 -1.19
C LEU A 14 -5.47 12.54 0.13
N LYS A 15 -6.04 12.94 1.27
CA LYS A 15 -5.54 12.58 2.60
C LYS A 15 -5.68 11.07 2.85
N GLU A 16 -6.82 10.51 2.49
CA GLU A 16 -7.09 9.08 2.60
C GLU A 16 -6.16 8.25 1.69
N ALA A 17 -5.91 8.69 0.45
CA ALA A 17 -4.95 8.04 -0.47
C ALA A 17 -3.56 7.96 0.16
N ARG A 18 -3.09 9.06 0.76
CA ARG A 18 -1.78 9.11 1.44
C ARG A 18 -1.71 8.16 2.64
N ALA A 19 -2.81 8.00 3.38
CA ALA A 19 -2.89 7.04 4.46
C ALA A 19 -2.81 5.60 3.94
N LEU A 20 -3.51 5.27 2.85
CA LEU A 20 -3.47 3.95 2.22
C LEU A 20 -2.10 3.62 1.62
N VAL A 21 -1.40 4.58 1.00
CA VAL A 21 0.01 4.41 0.58
C VAL A 21 0.89 4.03 1.77
N SER A 22 0.75 4.73 2.89
CA SER A 22 1.52 4.46 4.10
C SER A 22 1.22 3.07 4.65
N LYS A 23 -0.07 2.68 4.71
CA LYS A 23 -0.51 1.35 5.14
C LYS A 23 0.04 0.25 4.24
N ARG A 24 -0.07 0.40 2.91
CA ARG A 24 0.49 -0.54 1.92
C ARG A 24 2.00 -0.74 2.14
N ASN A 25 2.74 0.35 2.31
CA ASN A 25 4.19 0.28 2.52
C ASN A 25 4.53 -0.45 3.83
N MET A 26 3.79 -0.24 4.91
CA MET A 26 3.98 -0.98 6.16
C MET A 26 3.74 -2.49 5.99
N ILE A 27 2.71 -2.87 5.24
CA ILE A 27 2.42 -4.29 4.96
C ILE A 27 3.55 -4.92 4.12
N LEU A 28 4.04 -4.21 3.09
CA LEU A 28 5.15 -4.68 2.27
C LEU A 28 6.46 -4.83 3.07
N VAL A 29 6.74 -3.91 4.00
CA VAL A 29 7.89 -4.03 4.93
C VAL A 29 7.74 -5.27 5.82
N ARG A 30 6.52 -5.59 6.29
CA ARG A 30 6.28 -6.82 7.06
C ARG A 30 6.48 -8.07 6.19
N ALA A 31 6.01 -8.05 4.94
CA ALA A 31 6.20 -9.15 4.00
C ALA A 31 7.70 -9.37 3.70
N ASP A 32 8.47 -8.31 3.50
CA ASP A 32 9.93 -8.36 3.36
C ASP A 32 10.60 -8.93 4.61
N GLY A 33 10.14 -8.56 5.81
CA GLY A 33 10.61 -9.15 7.06
C GLY A 33 10.38 -10.66 7.15
N VAL A 34 9.21 -11.15 6.74
CA VAL A 34 8.90 -12.59 6.68
C VAL A 34 9.81 -13.32 5.70
N LEU A 35 10.13 -12.69 4.57
CA LEU A 35 11.06 -13.24 3.58
C LEU A 35 12.51 -13.27 4.10
N LYS A 36 12.99 -12.17 4.70
CA LYS A 36 14.33 -12.08 5.30
C LYS A 36 14.56 -13.09 6.40
N HIS A 37 13.56 -13.32 7.26
CA HIS A 37 13.63 -14.35 8.28
C HIS A 37 13.85 -15.76 7.70
N ALA A 38 13.39 -16.03 6.49
CA ALA A 38 13.61 -17.30 5.81
C ALA A 38 14.98 -17.40 5.11
N THR A 39 15.62 -16.27 4.78
CA THR A 39 16.86 -16.21 3.99
C THR A 39 18.13 -15.88 4.79
N GLU A 40 18.03 -15.17 5.93
CA GLU A 40 19.19 -14.63 6.67
C GLU A 40 19.85 -15.60 7.65
N GLN A 41 19.37 -16.83 7.82
CA GLN A 41 20.05 -17.84 8.64
C GLN A 41 21.16 -18.54 7.83
N LYS A 42 22.40 -18.07 8.01
CA LYS A 42 23.62 -18.70 7.46
C LYS A 42 23.70 -20.19 7.86
N PRO A 43 23.99 -21.10 6.93
CA PRO A 43 24.24 -22.51 7.22
C PRO A 43 25.66 -22.65 7.77
N LEU A 44 25.89 -22.31 9.04
CA LEU A 44 27.11 -22.71 9.75
C LEU A 44 26.92 -24.01 10.54
N ASP A 45 25.67 -24.44 10.76
CA ASP A 45 25.35 -25.74 11.33
C ASP A 45 24.65 -26.61 10.28
N ALA A 46 25.29 -27.72 9.90
CA ALA A 46 24.75 -28.74 9.01
C ALA A 46 23.48 -29.44 9.56
N GLN A 47 23.03 -29.06 10.77
CA GLN A 47 21.81 -29.54 11.42
C GLN A 47 20.65 -28.52 11.38
N PHE A 48 20.88 -27.29 10.90
CA PHE A 48 19.81 -26.30 10.84
C PHE A 48 18.89 -26.58 9.64
N ILE A 49 17.77 -27.25 9.91
CA ILE A 49 16.60 -27.22 9.03
C ILE A 49 16.17 -25.75 8.99
N GLY A 50 16.58 -25.02 7.95
CA GLY A 50 16.24 -23.62 7.77
C GLY A 50 14.75 -23.43 8.04
N ARG A 51 14.40 -22.46 8.92
CA ARG A 51 12.99 -22.19 9.23
C ARG A 51 12.29 -21.91 7.91
N ARG A 52 11.43 -22.84 7.49
CA ARG A 52 10.66 -22.70 6.25
C ARG A 52 9.90 -21.38 6.32
N CYS A 53 9.94 -20.61 5.22
CA CYS A 53 9.15 -19.39 5.11
C CYS A 53 7.69 -19.72 5.43
N ASN A 54 7.05 -18.91 6.27
CA ASN A 54 5.63 -19.05 6.55
C ASN A 54 4.85 -18.48 5.35
N PHE A 55 4.66 -19.33 4.32
CA PHE A 55 4.02 -18.95 3.06
C PHE A 55 2.58 -18.48 3.26
N ASP A 56 1.85 -19.03 4.24
CA ASP A 56 0.49 -18.60 4.56
C ASP A 56 0.48 -17.18 5.11
N ALA A 57 1.39 -16.86 6.03
CA ALA A 57 1.54 -15.50 6.57
C ALA A 57 1.96 -14.51 5.47
N LEU A 58 2.88 -14.90 4.58
CA LEU A 58 3.28 -14.07 3.44
C LEU A 58 2.12 -13.85 2.47
N HIS A 59 1.36 -14.90 2.15
CA HIS A 59 0.20 -14.82 1.28
C HIS A 59 -0.87 -13.88 1.84
N ASN A 60 -1.14 -13.96 3.15
CA ASN A 60 -2.08 -13.07 3.83
C ASN A 60 -1.63 -11.61 3.77
N LEU A 61 -0.34 -11.33 4.02
CA LEU A 61 0.22 -9.97 3.92
C LEU A 61 0.14 -9.43 2.48
N LEU A 62 0.46 -10.25 1.48
CA LEU A 62 0.38 -9.82 0.07
C LEU A 62 -1.07 -9.63 -0.39
N SER A 63 -2.00 -10.45 0.10
CA SER A 63 -3.43 -10.29 -0.17
C SER A 63 -3.99 -9.02 0.48
N GLU A 64 -3.58 -8.72 1.73
CA GLU A 64 -3.92 -7.46 2.39
C GLU A 64 -3.34 -6.26 1.63
N ALA A 65 -2.07 -6.33 1.23
CA ALA A 65 -1.43 -5.28 0.44
C ALA A 65 -2.15 -5.04 -0.89
N LYS A 66 -2.61 -6.11 -1.56
CA LYS A 66 -3.41 -6.02 -2.79
C LYS A 66 -4.75 -5.33 -2.53
N SER A 67 -5.48 -5.75 -1.50
CA SER A 67 -6.77 -5.13 -1.16
C SER A 67 -6.62 -3.63 -0.84
N VAL A 68 -5.57 -3.25 -0.10
CA VAL A 68 -5.27 -1.84 0.19
C VAL A 68 -4.90 -1.09 -1.09
N ASN A 69 -4.20 -1.73 -2.01
CA ASN A 69 -3.85 -1.12 -3.29
C ASN A 69 -5.08 -0.92 -4.19
N ASP A 70 -6.01 -1.86 -4.22
CA ASP A 70 -7.25 -1.74 -4.98
C ASP A 70 -8.11 -0.57 -4.46
N GLU A 71 -8.20 -0.42 -3.12
CA GLU A 71 -8.86 0.73 -2.48
C GLU A 71 -8.16 2.05 -2.82
N LEU A 72 -6.81 2.07 -2.78
CA LEU A 72 -6.02 3.24 -3.15
C LEU A 72 -6.24 3.65 -4.61
N MET A 73 -6.32 2.71 -5.53
CA MET A 73 -6.58 2.99 -6.95
C MET A 73 -7.94 3.65 -7.14
N ALA A 74 -8.99 3.10 -6.52
CA ALA A 74 -10.33 3.68 -6.58
C ALA A 74 -10.37 5.12 -6.04
N LEU A 75 -9.63 5.37 -4.97
CA LEU A 75 -9.56 6.69 -4.37
C LEU A 75 -8.78 7.69 -5.24
N VAL A 76 -7.75 7.24 -5.94
CA VAL A 76 -7.02 8.08 -6.91
C VAL A 76 -7.89 8.41 -8.12
N ASP A 77 -8.72 7.48 -8.57
CA ASP A 77 -9.71 7.76 -9.61
C ASP A 77 -10.72 8.82 -9.12
N GLU A 78 -11.18 8.74 -7.86
CA GLU A 78 -12.04 9.78 -7.27
C GLU A 78 -11.32 11.14 -7.22
N VAL A 79 -10.09 11.19 -6.70
CA VAL A 79 -9.28 12.41 -6.65
C VAL A 79 -9.14 13.04 -8.04
N ASN A 80 -8.84 12.24 -9.06
CA ASN A 80 -8.67 12.71 -10.44
C ASN A 80 -9.99 13.17 -11.07
N SER A 81 -11.13 12.56 -10.70
CA SER A 81 -12.44 13.04 -11.13
C SER A 81 -12.82 14.40 -10.51
N LEU A 82 -12.32 14.70 -9.30
CA LEU A 82 -12.57 15.95 -8.58
C LEU A 82 -11.60 17.06 -8.97
N ALA A 83 -10.38 16.74 -9.38
CA ALA A 83 -9.32 17.68 -9.76
C ALA A 83 -9.80 18.81 -10.72
N PRO A 84 -10.47 18.54 -11.87
CA PRO A 84 -10.92 19.60 -12.76
C PRO A 84 -12.06 20.46 -12.19
N LEU A 85 -12.84 19.93 -11.24
CA LEU A 85 -13.92 20.66 -10.58
C LEU A 85 -13.39 21.57 -9.45
N ALA A 86 -12.32 21.11 -8.81
CA ALA A 86 -11.62 21.80 -7.73
C ALA A 86 -10.56 22.80 -8.22
N ASP A 87 -10.28 22.86 -9.53
CA ASP A 87 -9.14 23.60 -10.11
C ASP A 87 -7.80 23.16 -9.50
N GLU A 88 -7.67 21.85 -9.25
CA GLU A 88 -6.53 21.18 -8.62
C GLU A 88 -5.84 20.23 -9.59
N ALA A 89 -4.62 19.80 -9.25
CA ALA A 89 -3.83 18.90 -10.10
C ALA A 89 -4.28 17.43 -9.97
N GLU A 90 -4.21 16.68 -11.07
CA GLU A 90 -4.35 15.23 -11.03
C GLU A 90 -3.18 14.56 -10.27
N VAL A 91 -3.49 13.45 -9.61
CA VAL A 91 -2.55 12.62 -8.88
C VAL A 91 -2.21 11.37 -9.67
N LYS A 92 -0.91 11.09 -9.79
CA LYS A 92 -0.38 9.85 -10.34
C LYS A 92 0.33 9.09 -9.24
N LEU A 93 -0.03 7.82 -9.06
CA LEU A 93 0.74 6.90 -8.23
C LEU A 93 1.98 6.48 -9.01
N ALA A 94 3.16 6.70 -8.42
CA ALA A 94 4.44 6.21 -8.93
C ALA A 94 4.71 4.77 -8.47
#